data_AF-A0A3M8FVW8-F1
#
_entry.id   AF-A0A3M8FVW8-F1
#
_cell.length_a   1.000
_cell.length_b   1.000
_cell.length_c   1.000
_cell.angle_alpha   90.00
_cell.angle_beta   90.00
_cell.angle_gamma   90.00
#
_symmetry.space_group_name_H-M   'P 1'
#
loop_
_entity.id
_entity.type
_entity.pdbx_description
1 polymer ?
#
loop_
_entity_poly.entity_id
_entity_poly.type
_entity_poly.pdbx_seq_one_letter_code
_entity_poly.pdbx_strand_id
1 'polypeptide(L)'
;MTQDHPIQRLAQIGIALVGGLVALSALPGIWIGLFGHEAWGTTPLPLLAGFELLTLLAGVTAVVIGFRPRGDGFGLAGLCIAGGIMVSAVLGSIIFQNSGPGVPPLKSYVMLRLLAMALIAALTGVVKLSDRMDCWKRVVIGAAMLLPLAAMGGLFVTGRGGRVSGLLAGTGPIMNMVLWTLLAVVLGILTIAGGHILIRAFELTREPKSGTADPE
;
A
#
# COMPACT_ATOMS: atom_id res chain seq x y z
N MET A 1 18.25 -6.20 26.92
CA MET A 1 16.98 -5.47 26.67
C MET A 1 17.33 -4.04 26.33
N THR A 2 17.44 -3.72 25.05
CA THR A 2 17.62 -2.33 24.59
C THR A 2 16.35 -1.54 24.92
N GLN A 3 16.49 -0.40 25.60
CA GLN A 3 15.36 0.49 25.85
C GLN A 3 14.83 0.99 24.50
N ASP A 4 13.63 0.55 24.12
CA ASP A 4 12.97 1.03 22.90
C ASP A 4 12.74 2.54 23.00
N HIS A 5 13.16 3.28 21.98
CA HIS A 5 12.92 4.72 21.90
C HIS A 5 11.40 4.98 21.95
N PRO A 6 10.90 5.99 22.69
CA PRO A 6 9.47 6.24 22.87
C PRO A 6 8.72 6.42 21.52
N ILE A 7 9.36 7.06 20.55
CA ILE A 7 8.83 7.24 19.19
C ILE A 7 8.52 5.90 18.50
N GLN A 8 9.39 4.91 18.68
CA GLN A 8 9.21 3.62 18.02
C GLN A 8 8.07 2.82 18.66
N ARG A 9 7.90 2.92 19.99
CA ARG A 9 6.74 2.35 20.69
C ARG A 9 5.44 3.00 20.24
N LEU A 10 5.42 4.33 20.11
CA LEU A 10 4.26 5.04 19.58
C LEU A 10 3.93 4.59 18.15
N ALA A 11 4.93 4.40 17.29
CA ALA A 11 4.72 3.93 15.94
C ALA A 11 4.20 2.48 15.89
N GLN A 12 4.69 1.59 16.77
CA GLN A 12 4.19 0.22 16.93
C GLN A 12 2.73 0.18 17.39
N ILE A 13 2.37 0.99 18.38
CA ILE A 13 0.97 1.16 18.83
C ILE A 13 0.12 1.71 17.69
N GLY A 14 0.63 2.68 16.95
CA GLY A 14 -0.03 3.24 15.77
C GLY A 14 -0.32 2.17 14.71
N ILE A 15 0.65 1.29 14.40
CA ILE A 15 0.46 0.16 13.47
C ILE A 15 -0.65 -0.76 13.99
N ALA A 16 -0.65 -1.08 15.28
CA ALA A 16 -1.68 -1.94 15.86
C ALA A 16 -3.07 -1.30 15.80
N LEU A 17 -3.19 -0.01 16.12
CA LEU A 17 -4.46 0.71 16.07
C LEU A 17 -4.99 0.80 14.64
N VAL A 18 -4.16 1.20 13.68
CA VAL A 18 -4.57 1.29 12.26
C VAL A 18 -4.89 -0.09 11.71
N GLY A 19 -4.10 -1.12 12.04
CA GLY A 19 -4.37 -2.51 11.69
C GLY A 19 -5.71 -3.01 12.23
N GLY A 20 -6.03 -2.68 13.48
CA GLY A 20 -7.32 -2.99 14.11
C GLY A 20 -8.48 -2.31 13.40
N LEU A 21 -8.35 -1.02 13.04
CA LEU A 21 -9.36 -0.31 12.27
C LEU A 21 -9.57 -0.92 10.87
N VAL A 22 -8.50 -1.32 10.19
CA VAL A 22 -8.57 -2.01 8.90
C VAL A 22 -9.27 -3.35 9.04
N ALA A 23 -8.91 -4.14 10.06
CA ALA A 23 -9.56 -5.42 10.35
C ALA A 23 -11.06 -5.26 10.59
N LEU A 24 -11.46 -4.31 11.46
CA LEU A 24 -12.87 -4.02 11.73
C LEU A 24 -13.61 -3.54 10.48
N SER A 25 -12.95 -2.74 9.64
CA SER A 25 -13.54 -2.25 8.39
C SER A 25 -13.92 -3.38 7.43
N ALA A 26 -13.24 -4.53 7.49
CA ALA A 26 -13.48 -5.65 6.59
C ALA A 26 -14.70 -6.51 6.97
N LEU A 27 -15.13 -6.47 8.24
CA LEU A 27 -16.21 -7.32 8.73
C LEU A 27 -17.55 -7.09 7.98
N PRO A 28 -17.99 -5.85 7.72
CA PRO A 28 -19.19 -5.61 6.93
C PRO A 28 -19.09 -6.17 5.51
N GLY A 29 -17.92 -6.05 4.87
CA GLY A 29 -17.68 -6.56 3.52
C GLY A 29 -17.73 -8.10 3.45
N ILE A 30 -17.16 -8.78 4.45
CA ILE A 30 -17.27 -10.24 4.60
C ILE A 30 -18.74 -10.64 4.79
N TRP A 31 -19.45 -9.97 5.69
CA TRP A 31 -20.86 -10.24 5.94
C TRP A 31 -21.72 -10.11 4.67
N ILE A 32 -21.55 -9.00 3.94
CA ILE A 32 -22.25 -8.77 2.68
C ILE A 32 -21.87 -9.83 1.63
N GLY A 33 -20.60 -10.17 1.51
CA GLY A 33 -20.14 -11.17 0.53
C GLY A 33 -20.60 -12.60 0.83
N LEU A 34 -20.81 -12.96 2.10
CA LEU A 34 -21.25 -14.31 2.51
C LEU A 34 -22.78 -14.45 2.61
N PHE A 35 -23.47 -13.40 3.08
CA PHE A 35 -24.89 -13.47 3.44
C PHE A 35 -25.78 -12.49 2.66
N GLY A 36 -25.21 -11.61 1.83
CA GLY A 36 -25.98 -10.73 0.96
C GLY A 36 -26.76 -11.52 -0.08
N HIS A 37 -28.05 -11.75 0.18
CA HIS A 37 -28.96 -12.38 -0.78
C HIS A 37 -29.46 -11.40 -1.83
N GLU A 38 -29.55 -11.90 -3.08
CA GLU A 38 -30.28 -11.52 -4.31
C GLU A 38 -30.55 -10.03 -4.66
N ALA A 39 -30.73 -9.13 -3.70
CA ALA A 39 -31.00 -7.70 -3.94
C ALA A 39 -29.84 -6.94 -4.62
N TRP A 40 -28.63 -7.49 -4.59
CA TRP A 40 -27.44 -6.90 -5.22
C TRP A 40 -27.09 -7.56 -6.56
N GLY A 41 -27.98 -8.42 -7.07
CA GLY A 41 -28.06 -8.90 -8.45
C GLY A 41 -26.76 -8.89 -9.23
N THR A 42 -25.92 -9.91 -9.02
CA THR A 42 -24.82 -10.46 -9.85
C THR A 42 -23.49 -10.67 -9.12
N THR A 43 -22.81 -11.73 -9.55
CA THR A 43 -21.52 -12.30 -9.14
C THR A 43 -20.32 -11.33 -9.23
N PRO A 44 -19.20 -11.58 -8.52
CA PRO A 44 -18.89 -12.68 -7.61
C PRO A 44 -18.77 -12.19 -6.15
N LEU A 45 -19.87 -12.27 -5.40
CA LEU A 45 -19.91 -12.02 -3.95
C LEU A 45 -18.87 -12.83 -3.13
N PRO A 46 -18.56 -14.11 -3.48
CA PRO A 46 -17.52 -14.86 -2.79
C PRO A 46 -16.11 -14.28 -2.99
N LEU A 47 -15.84 -13.69 -4.15
CA LEU A 47 -14.54 -13.08 -4.44
C LEU A 47 -14.36 -11.79 -3.64
N LEU A 48 -15.42 -10.99 -3.49
CA LEU A 48 -15.43 -9.84 -2.59
C LEU A 48 -15.15 -10.28 -1.14
N ALA A 49 -15.84 -11.32 -0.66
CA ALA A 49 -15.59 -11.87 0.67
C ALA A 49 -14.13 -12.34 0.83
N GLY A 50 -13.53 -12.91 -0.23
CA GLY A 50 -12.12 -13.27 -0.27
C GLY A 50 -11.17 -12.08 -0.09
N PHE A 51 -11.38 -10.98 -0.82
CA PHE A 51 -10.57 -9.76 -0.65
C PHE A 51 -10.75 -9.12 0.72
N GLU A 52 -11.97 -9.14 1.24
CA GLU A 52 -12.27 -8.64 2.57
C GLU A 52 -11.61 -9.51 3.66
N LEU A 53 -11.61 -10.84 3.48
CA LEU A 53 -10.87 -11.76 4.35
C LEU A 53 -9.37 -11.51 4.31
N LEU A 54 -8.78 -11.28 3.12
CA LEU A 54 -7.37 -10.89 3.02
C LEU A 54 -7.08 -9.57 3.74
N THR A 55 -7.99 -8.60 3.66
CA THR A 55 -7.86 -7.32 4.38
C THR A 55 -7.97 -7.51 5.90
N LEU A 56 -8.88 -8.37 6.35
CA LEU A 56 -9.01 -8.76 7.75
C LEU A 56 -7.72 -9.40 8.27
N LEU A 57 -7.19 -10.39 7.54
CA LEU A 57 -5.95 -11.08 7.90
C LEU A 57 -4.76 -10.11 7.93
N ALA A 58 -4.66 -9.21 6.94
CA ALA A 58 -3.64 -8.18 6.91
C ALA A 58 -3.74 -7.24 8.13
N GLY A 59 -4.96 -6.79 8.48
CA GLY A 59 -5.21 -5.96 9.66
C GLY A 59 -4.86 -6.66 10.97
N VAL A 60 -5.30 -7.92 11.14
CA VAL A 60 -4.96 -8.75 12.31
C VAL A 60 -3.45 -8.96 12.41
N THR A 61 -2.78 -9.19 11.29
CA THR A 61 -1.32 -9.36 11.26
C THR A 61 -0.60 -8.06 11.63
N ALA A 62 -1.11 -6.89 11.21
CA ALA A 62 -0.60 -5.60 11.68
C ALA A 62 -0.77 -5.42 13.19
N VAL A 63 -1.92 -5.81 13.76
CA VAL A 63 -2.14 -5.80 15.22
C VAL A 63 -1.10 -6.67 15.95
N VAL A 64 -0.96 -7.91 15.51
CA VAL A 64 -0.01 -8.87 16.12
C VAL A 64 1.43 -8.35 16.02
N ILE A 65 1.81 -7.79 14.88
CA ILE A 65 3.16 -7.24 14.68
C ILE A 65 3.37 -5.98 15.51
N GLY A 66 2.37 -5.10 15.62
CA GLY A 66 2.46 -3.89 16.43
C GLY A 66 2.70 -4.17 17.92
N PHE A 67 2.23 -5.31 18.44
CA PHE A 67 2.50 -5.72 19.82
C PHE A 67 3.73 -6.62 20.01
N ARG A 68 4.35 -7.09 18.92
CA ARG A 68 5.52 -7.98 19.02
C ARG A 68 6.82 -7.21 19.26
N PRO A 69 7.76 -7.78 20.05
CA PRO A 69 9.13 -7.29 20.12
C PRO A 69 9.75 -7.23 18.72
N ARG A 70 10.65 -6.27 18.49
CA ARG A 70 11.28 -6.10 17.17
C ARG A 70 12.11 -7.33 16.82
N GLY A 71 11.68 -8.03 15.77
CA GLY A 71 12.44 -9.10 15.14
C GLY A 71 12.99 -8.66 13.79
N ASP A 72 13.99 -9.40 13.32
CA ASP A 72 14.44 -9.30 11.94
C ASP A 72 13.29 -9.63 10.99
N GLY A 73 12.89 -8.65 10.18
CA GLY A 73 11.77 -8.79 9.24
C GLY A 73 10.55 -7.92 9.53
N PHE A 74 10.48 -7.21 10.66
CA PHE A 74 9.37 -6.30 10.98
C PHE A 74 9.03 -5.35 9.81
N GLY A 75 10.07 -4.74 9.21
CA GLY A 75 9.93 -3.82 8.08
C GLY A 75 9.28 -4.47 6.86
N LEU A 76 9.78 -5.64 6.46
CA LEU A 76 9.27 -6.36 5.30
C LEU A 76 7.83 -6.85 5.53
N ALA A 77 7.55 -7.37 6.73
CA ALA A 77 6.22 -7.82 7.11
C ALA A 77 5.20 -6.67 7.05
N GLY A 78 5.54 -5.50 7.60
CA GLY A 78 4.67 -4.32 7.52
C GLY A 78 4.40 -3.85 6.09
N LEU A 79 5.42 -3.90 5.21
CA LEU A 79 5.23 -3.59 3.78
C LEU A 79 4.36 -4.63 3.06
N CYS A 80 4.51 -5.92 3.37
CA CYS A 80 3.64 -6.97 2.82
C CYS A 80 2.18 -6.79 3.25
N ILE A 81 1.95 -6.44 4.52
CA ILE A 81 0.61 -6.13 5.03
C ILE A 81 0.01 -4.93 4.31
N ALA A 82 0.77 -3.83 4.20
CA ALA A 82 0.36 -2.65 3.47
C ALA A 82 0.00 -2.99 2.01
N GLY A 83 0.85 -3.77 1.32
CA GLY A 83 0.58 -4.27 -0.03
C GLY A 83 -0.69 -5.11 -0.13
N GLY A 84 -0.94 -6.00 0.84
CA GLY A 84 -2.16 -6.80 0.91
C GLY A 84 -3.42 -5.94 1.05
N ILE A 85 -3.39 -4.94 1.94
CA ILE A 85 -4.50 -3.99 2.11
C ILE A 85 -4.74 -3.21 0.82
N MET A 86 -3.68 -2.73 0.16
CA MET A 86 -3.79 -2.00 -1.10
C MET A 86 -4.45 -2.85 -2.20
N VAL A 87 -3.92 -4.06 -2.45
CA VAL A 87 -4.42 -4.94 -3.51
C VAL A 87 -5.88 -5.32 -3.25
N SER A 88 -6.21 -5.71 -2.03
CA SER A 88 -7.58 -6.06 -1.67
C SER A 88 -8.54 -4.88 -1.76
N ALA A 89 -8.12 -3.67 -1.33
CA ALA A 89 -8.95 -2.48 -1.44
C ALA A 89 -9.23 -2.08 -2.90
N VAL A 90 -8.22 -2.13 -3.76
CA VAL A 90 -8.35 -1.78 -5.17
C VAL A 90 -9.18 -2.83 -5.92
N LEU A 91 -8.79 -4.10 -5.85
CA LEU A 91 -9.47 -5.17 -6.59
C LEU A 91 -10.90 -5.39 -6.08
N GLY A 92 -11.12 -5.35 -4.76
CA GLY A 92 -12.45 -5.44 -4.17
C GLY A 92 -13.36 -4.31 -4.65
N SER A 93 -12.83 -3.09 -4.81
CA SER A 93 -13.60 -1.96 -5.31
C SER A 93 -13.99 -2.06 -6.78
N ILE A 94 -13.09 -2.58 -7.64
CA ILE A 94 -13.37 -2.80 -9.05
C ILE A 94 -14.51 -3.81 -9.20
N ILE A 95 -14.47 -4.89 -8.42
CA ILE A 95 -15.50 -5.93 -8.45
C ILE A 95 -16.85 -5.33 -8.02
N PHE A 96 -16.88 -4.63 -6.89
CA PHE A 96 -18.11 -4.09 -6.34
C PHE A 96 -18.75 -3.00 -7.22
N GLN A 97 -17.95 -2.14 -7.85
CA GLN A 97 -18.44 -1.12 -8.77
C GLN A 97 -19.05 -1.71 -10.05
N ASN A 98 -18.59 -2.89 -10.45
CA ASN A 98 -19.14 -3.60 -11.61
C ASN A 98 -20.38 -4.44 -11.28
N SER A 99 -20.82 -4.50 -10.01
CA SER A 99 -21.96 -5.32 -9.56
C SER A 99 -23.34 -4.70 -9.81
N GLY A 100 -23.44 -3.45 -10.30
CA GLY A 100 -24.70 -2.91 -10.82
C GLY A 100 -25.04 -1.46 -10.41
N PRO A 101 -26.11 -0.89 -11.00
CA PRO A 101 -26.44 0.54 -10.89
C PRO A 101 -26.98 0.99 -9.52
N GLY A 102 -27.25 0.07 -8.59
CA GLY A 102 -27.74 0.38 -7.23
C GLY A 102 -26.65 0.46 -6.16
N VAL A 103 -25.39 0.26 -6.53
CA VAL A 103 -24.27 0.13 -5.59
C VAL A 103 -23.78 1.52 -5.14
N PRO A 104 -23.74 1.81 -3.82
CA PRO A 104 -23.24 3.09 -3.33
C PRO A 104 -21.75 3.25 -3.66
N PRO A 105 -21.30 4.49 -3.94
CA PRO A 105 -19.92 4.74 -4.34
C PRO A 105 -18.93 4.43 -3.20
N LEU A 106 -18.17 3.34 -3.34
CA LEU A 106 -17.14 2.92 -2.38
C LEU A 106 -15.86 3.77 -2.39
N LYS A 107 -15.82 4.86 -3.15
CA LYS A 107 -14.59 5.67 -3.30
C LYS A 107 -14.02 6.10 -1.95
N SER A 108 -14.87 6.59 -1.04
CA SER A 108 -14.45 7.01 0.31
C SER A 108 -13.88 5.85 1.13
N TYR A 109 -14.46 4.66 0.99
CA TYR A 109 -14.01 3.45 1.68
C TYR A 109 -12.64 2.98 1.18
N VAL A 110 -12.45 2.96 -0.14
CA VAL A 110 -11.15 2.63 -0.76
C VAL A 110 -10.09 3.66 -0.36
N MET A 111 -10.43 4.95 -0.39
CA MET A 111 -9.51 6.02 0.04
C MET A 111 -9.09 5.85 1.50
N LEU A 112 -10.01 5.50 2.38
CA LEU A 112 -9.70 5.26 3.79
C LEU A 112 -8.75 4.07 3.97
N ARG A 113 -8.93 2.99 3.20
CA ARG A 113 -8.03 1.83 3.22
C ARG A 113 -6.66 2.13 2.64
N LEU A 114 -6.59 2.90 1.56
CA LEU A 114 -5.32 3.34 0.99
C LEU A 114 -4.59 4.29 1.94
N LEU A 115 -5.32 5.14 2.66
CA LEU A 115 -4.76 5.98 3.72
C LEU A 115 -4.23 5.11 4.88
N ALA A 116 -5.00 4.13 5.35
CA ALA A 116 -4.56 3.21 6.40
C ALA A 116 -3.32 2.41 5.99
N MET A 117 -3.28 1.93 4.74
CA MET A 117 -2.11 1.29 4.13
C MET A 117 -0.89 2.21 4.15
N ALA A 118 -1.03 3.46 3.70
CA ALA A 118 0.04 4.44 3.68
C ALA A 118 0.55 4.75 5.09
N LEU A 119 -0.35 4.86 6.07
CA LEU A 119 -0.01 5.06 7.48
C LEU A 119 0.77 3.86 8.03
N ILE A 120 0.32 2.63 7.79
CA ILE A 120 1.05 1.42 8.23
C ILE A 120 2.45 1.40 7.62
N ALA A 121 2.57 1.61 6.30
CA ALA A 121 3.85 1.63 5.62
C ALA A 121 4.79 2.73 6.16
N ALA A 122 4.25 3.93 6.41
CA ALA A 122 5.01 5.05 6.98
C ALA A 122 5.48 4.76 8.41
N LEU A 123 4.60 4.26 9.28
CA LEU A 123 4.95 3.92 10.66
C LEU A 123 5.96 2.77 10.71
N THR A 124 5.81 1.74 9.86
CA THR A 124 6.80 0.67 9.70
C THR A 124 8.14 1.23 9.24
N GLY A 125 8.12 2.17 8.30
CA GLY A 125 9.29 2.93 7.86
C GLY A 125 9.97 3.65 9.02
N VAL A 126 9.21 4.40 9.82
CA VAL A 126 9.72 5.11 11.00
C VAL A 126 10.37 4.16 12.00
N VAL A 127 9.71 3.04 12.33
CA VAL A 127 10.25 2.03 13.27
C VAL A 127 11.57 1.46 12.76
N LYS A 128 11.69 1.20 11.45
CA LYS A 128 12.87 0.52 10.88
C LYS A 128 14.01 1.49 10.54
N LEU A 129 13.70 2.71 10.12
CA LEU A 129 14.67 3.70 9.65
C LEU A 129 15.17 4.61 10.77
N SER A 130 14.50 4.67 11.92
CA SER A 130 14.97 5.44 13.08
C SER A 130 16.35 5.03 13.56
N ASP A 131 16.77 3.79 13.28
CA ASP A 131 18.06 3.26 13.70
C ASP A 131 19.23 3.82 12.86
N ARG A 132 18.95 4.36 11.66
CA ARG A 132 19.95 4.94 10.74
C ARG A 132 19.42 6.13 9.95
N MET A 133 19.81 7.34 10.36
CA MET A 133 19.43 8.59 9.69
C MET A 133 19.86 8.64 8.21
N ASP A 134 20.99 8.04 7.85
CA ASP A 134 21.50 8.04 6.47
C ASP A 134 20.57 7.30 5.49
N CYS A 135 19.74 6.38 5.98
CA CYS A 135 18.81 5.61 5.15
C CYS A 135 17.60 6.46 4.71
N TRP A 136 17.24 7.52 5.46
CA TRP A 136 16.12 8.40 5.11
C TRP A 136 16.33 9.13 3.79
N LYS A 137 17.56 9.53 3.48
CA LYS A 137 17.88 10.16 2.19
C LYS A 137 17.54 9.24 1.02
N ARG A 138 17.89 7.95 1.13
CA ARG A 138 17.57 6.94 0.10
C ARG A 138 16.06 6.73 -0.01
N VAL A 139 15.36 6.71 1.11
CA VAL A 139 13.90 6.56 1.13
C VAL A 139 13.21 7.73 0.46
N VAL A 140 13.63 8.96 0.75
CA VAL A 140 13.09 10.16 0.11
C VAL A 140 13.36 10.15 -1.40
N ILE A 141 14.57 9.79 -1.83
CA ILE A 141 14.91 9.68 -3.26
C ILE A 141 14.05 8.61 -3.94
N GLY A 142 13.97 7.41 -3.37
CA GLY A 142 13.16 6.32 -3.92
C GLY A 142 11.68 6.68 -3.98
N ALA A 143 11.12 7.29 -2.92
CA ALA A 143 9.74 7.75 -2.89
C ALA A 143 9.47 8.87 -3.92
N ALA A 144 10.41 9.81 -4.10
CA ALA A 144 10.31 10.85 -5.11
C ALA A 144 10.30 10.27 -6.54
N MET A 145 11.07 9.21 -6.79
CA MET A 145 11.05 8.52 -8.09
C MET A 145 9.73 7.79 -8.36
N LEU A 146 9.01 7.37 -7.31
CA LEU A 146 7.68 6.76 -7.43
C LEU A 146 6.53 7.78 -7.49
N LEU A 147 6.82 9.07 -7.24
CA LEU A 147 5.81 10.13 -7.23
C LEU A 147 5.07 10.28 -8.57
N PRO A 148 5.73 10.22 -9.75
CA PRO A 148 5.02 10.25 -11.03
C PRO A 148 4.03 9.10 -11.21
N LEU A 149 4.38 7.89 -10.74
CA LEU A 149 3.49 6.74 -10.76
C LEU A 149 2.27 6.97 -9.85
N ALA A 150 2.50 7.46 -8.63
CA ALA A 150 1.43 7.78 -7.69
C ALA A 150 0.51 8.89 -8.22
N ALA A 151 1.08 9.91 -8.87
CA ALA A 151 0.33 11.00 -9.49
C ALA A 151 -0.54 10.49 -10.65
N MET A 152 0.03 9.65 -11.53
CA MET A 152 -0.73 9.01 -12.62
C MET A 152 -1.85 8.13 -12.07
N GLY A 153 -1.57 7.27 -11.09
CA GLY A 153 -2.59 6.46 -10.42
C GLY A 153 -3.69 7.31 -9.79
N GLY A 154 -3.32 8.40 -9.10
CA GLY A 154 -4.27 9.35 -8.51
C GLY A 154 -5.18 10.04 -9.53
N LEU A 155 -4.66 10.38 -10.72
CA LEU A 155 -5.47 10.93 -11.81
C LEU A 155 -6.51 9.93 -12.31
N PHE A 156 -6.16 8.66 -12.46
CA PHE A 156 -7.11 7.61 -12.84
C PHE A 156 -8.18 7.40 -11.76
N VAL A 157 -7.78 7.27 -10.50
CA VAL A 157 -8.72 7.04 -9.39
C VAL A 157 -9.65 8.24 -9.14
N THR A 158 -9.22 9.46 -9.47
CA THR A 158 -10.08 10.65 -9.38
C THR A 158 -10.98 10.86 -10.60
N GLY A 159 -10.97 9.96 -11.58
CA GLY A 159 -11.73 10.09 -12.83
C GLY A 159 -11.19 11.19 -13.75
N ARG A 160 -9.99 11.71 -13.45
CA ARG A 160 -9.31 12.77 -14.22
C ARG A 160 -8.34 12.21 -15.26
N GLY A 161 -8.24 10.88 -15.39
CA GLY A 161 -7.45 10.23 -16.44
C GLY A 161 -7.84 10.70 -17.86
N GLY A 162 -9.11 11.06 -18.06
CA GLY A 162 -9.61 11.66 -19.30
C GLY A 162 -8.91 12.97 -19.72
N ARG A 163 -8.32 13.71 -18.77
CA ARG A 163 -7.53 14.91 -19.08
C ARG A 163 -6.18 14.56 -19.71
N VAL A 164 -5.56 13.49 -19.24
CA VAL A 164 -4.28 12.99 -19.79
C VAL A 164 -4.51 12.41 -21.17
N SER A 165 -5.58 11.62 -21.35
CA SER A 165 -5.93 11.12 -22.68
C SER A 165 -6.38 12.25 -23.62
N GLY A 166 -7.03 13.30 -23.11
CA GLY A 166 -7.40 14.49 -23.88
C GLY A 166 -6.21 15.27 -24.45
N LEU A 167 -5.08 15.34 -23.72
CA LEU A 167 -3.83 15.92 -24.23
C LEU A 167 -3.25 15.12 -25.41
N LEU A 168 -3.54 13.82 -25.46
CA LEU A 168 -3.08 12.90 -26.50
C LEU A 168 -4.11 12.70 -27.62
N ALA A 169 -5.35 13.15 -27.43
CA ALA A 169 -6.47 12.91 -28.35
C ALA A 169 -6.30 13.57 -29.73
N GLY A 170 -5.45 14.61 -29.82
CA GLY A 170 -5.09 15.23 -31.10
C GLY A 170 -4.02 14.47 -31.89
N THR A 171 -3.43 13.42 -31.32
CA THR A 171 -2.46 12.56 -32.00
C THR A 171 -3.17 11.36 -32.63
N GLY A 172 -2.84 11.00 -33.87
CA GLY A 172 -3.44 9.85 -34.54
C GLY A 172 -3.33 8.55 -33.71
N PRO A 173 -4.19 7.54 -33.94
CA PRO A 173 -4.32 6.37 -33.07
C PRO A 173 -3.00 5.61 -32.84
N ILE A 174 -2.17 5.51 -33.88
CA ILE A 174 -0.85 4.86 -33.81
C ILE A 174 0.10 5.66 -32.90
N MET A 175 0.14 6.98 -33.03
CA MET A 175 0.99 7.84 -32.21
C MET A 175 0.57 7.79 -30.74
N ASN A 176 -0.74 7.79 -30.47
CA ASN A 176 -1.27 7.66 -29.11
C ASN A 176 -0.85 6.33 -28.48
N MET A 177 -0.93 5.22 -29.22
CA MET A 177 -0.45 3.91 -28.76
C MET A 177 1.05 3.95 -28.42
N VAL A 178 1.88 4.50 -29.30
CA VAL A 178 3.33 4.65 -29.06
C VAL A 178 3.61 5.47 -27.80
N LEU A 179 2.91 6.60 -27.61
CA LEU A 179 3.09 7.46 -26.44
C LEU A 179 2.68 6.77 -25.13
N TRP A 180 1.58 6.01 -25.11
CA TRP A 180 1.19 5.22 -23.94
C TRP A 180 2.18 4.10 -23.64
N THR A 181 2.70 3.42 -24.66
CA THR A 181 3.74 2.40 -24.46
C THR A 181 5.01 3.01 -23.90
N LEU A 182 5.50 4.12 -24.45
CA LEU A 182 6.67 4.82 -23.93
C LEU A 182 6.45 5.30 -22.49
N LEU A 183 5.29 5.87 -22.19
CA LEU A 183 4.93 6.28 -20.84
C LEU A 183 4.93 5.08 -19.88
N ALA A 184 4.34 3.96 -20.26
CA ALA A 184 4.33 2.74 -19.46
C ALA A 184 5.74 2.20 -19.22
N VAL A 185 6.62 2.23 -20.22
CA VAL A 185 8.03 1.82 -20.08
C VAL A 185 8.77 2.74 -19.10
N VAL A 186 8.63 4.06 -19.24
CA VAL A 186 9.26 5.05 -18.33
C VAL A 186 8.76 4.85 -16.90
N LEU A 187 7.45 4.72 -16.71
CA LEU A 187 6.87 4.44 -15.39
C LEU A 187 7.35 3.10 -14.83
N GLY A 188 7.50 2.07 -15.66
CA GLY A 188 8.05 0.78 -15.27
C GLY A 188 9.50 0.88 -14.78
N ILE A 189 10.36 1.59 -15.52
CA ILE A 189 11.76 1.82 -15.13
C ILE A 189 11.82 2.60 -13.81
N LEU A 190 11.03 3.67 -13.66
CA LEU A 190 10.97 4.44 -12.41
C LEU A 190 10.49 3.59 -11.23
N THR A 191 9.54 2.68 -11.46
CA THR A 191 9.04 1.76 -10.44
C THR A 191 10.14 0.79 -9.99
N ILE A 192 10.88 0.21 -10.94
CA ILE A 192 11.97 -0.73 -10.64
C ILE A 192 13.11 0.00 -9.92
N ALA A 193 13.56 1.15 -10.44
CA ALA A 193 14.65 1.92 -9.84
C ALA A 193 14.28 2.47 -8.46
N GLY A 194 13.11 3.10 -8.32
CA GLY A 194 12.62 3.61 -7.05
C GLY A 194 12.40 2.50 -6.02
N GLY A 195 11.79 1.38 -6.45
CA GLY A 195 11.60 0.19 -5.63
C GLY A 195 12.93 -0.41 -5.15
N HIS A 196 13.91 -0.53 -6.04
CA HIS A 196 15.25 -1.02 -5.68
C HIS A 196 15.94 -0.13 -4.65
N ILE A 197 15.89 1.19 -4.81
CA ILE A 197 16.46 2.14 -3.85
C ILE A 197 15.77 2.01 -2.48
N LEU A 198 14.44 1.88 -2.46
CA LEU A 198 13.68 1.70 -1.22
C LEU A 198 14.05 0.40 -0.51
N ILE A 199 14.08 -0.72 -1.23
CA ILE A 199 14.47 -2.02 -0.69
C ILE A 199 15.89 -1.94 -0.11
N ARG A 200 16.84 -1.37 -0.87
CA ARG A 200 18.22 -1.22 -0.42
C ARG A 200 18.33 -0.35 0.82
N ALA A 201 17.50 0.69 0.95
CA ALA A 201 17.47 1.50 2.16
C ALA A 201 17.05 0.69 3.39
N PHE A 202 16.09 -0.23 3.25
CA PHE A 202 15.71 -1.15 4.32
C PHE A 202 16.77 -2.22 4.60
N GLU A 203 17.46 -2.74 3.58
CA GLU A 203 18.55 -3.70 3.76
C GLU A 203 19.73 -3.12 4.54
N LEU A 204 20.11 -1.86 4.27
CA LEU A 204 21.21 -1.17 4.96
C LEU A 204 20.97 -0.97 6.46
N THR A 205 19.73 -1.09 6.93
CA THR A 205 19.44 -1.09 8.38
C THR A 205 19.75 -2.42 9.05
N ARG A 206 20.04 -3.48 8.29
CA ARG A 206 20.46 -4.80 8.79
C ARG A 206 21.97 -4.97 8.81
N GLU A 207 22.70 -4.32 7.90
CA GLU A 207 24.16 -4.43 7.84
C GLU A 207 24.81 -3.75 9.06
N PRO A 208 25.83 -4.34 9.71
CA PRO A 208 26.56 -3.70 10.81
C PRO A 208 27.20 -2.38 10.35
N LYS A 209 27.42 -1.43 11.27
CA LYS A 209 27.92 -0.09 10.90
C LYS A 209 29.39 -0.24 10.56
N SER A 210 29.77 -0.02 9.30
CA SER A 210 31.17 -0.09 8.87
C SER A 210 32.01 0.87 9.72
N GLY A 211 32.86 0.33 10.61
CA GLY A 211 33.67 1.10 11.56
C GLY A 211 33.63 0.59 13.01
N THR A 212 32.69 -0.29 13.37
CA THR A 212 32.78 -1.10 14.59
C THR A 212 33.37 -2.46 14.25
N ALA A 213 34.64 -2.48 13.87
CA ALA A 213 35.42 -3.71 14.02
C ALA A 213 35.70 -3.83 15.52
N ASP A 214 35.27 -4.94 16.13
CA ASP A 214 35.65 -5.27 17.50
C ASP A 214 37.20 -5.27 17.57
N PRO A 215 37.82 -4.50 18.46
CA PRO A 215 39.18 -4.82 18.87
C PRO A 215 39.08 -6.17 19.59
N GLU A 216 39.65 -7.21 19.00
CA GLU A 216 39.82 -8.53 19.61
C GLU A 216 40.42 -8.44 21.03
#